data_AF-I4EX56-F1
#
_entry.id   AF-I4EX56-F1
#
_cell.length_a   1.000
_cell.length_b   1.000
_cell.length_c   1.000
_cell.angle_alpha   90.00
_cell.angle_beta   90.00
_cell.angle_gamma   90.00
#
_symmetry.space_group_name_H-M   'P 1'
#
loop_
_entity.id
_entity.type
_entity.pdbx_description
1 polymer ?
#
loop_
_entity_poly.entity_id
_entity_poly.type
_entity_poly.pdbx_seq_one_letter_code
_entity_poly.pdbx_strand_id
1 'polypeptide(L)'
;MTRPQRGRVQPLVAATDIPEAPWRAVEAEVTKRARLNVINHLLTQVPYEDLTPEPPVLPPRPPVRDDHVRPPTGSQDVVPDVVPG
;
A
#
# COMPACT_ATOMS: atom_id res chain seq x y z
N MET A 1 -20.47 -6.35 -21.53
CA MET A 1 -20.17 -7.80 -21.63
C MET A 1 -19.19 -8.16 -20.52
N THR A 2 -19.69 -8.57 -19.36
CA THR A 2 -18.85 -8.97 -18.22
C THR A 2 -18.76 -10.49 -18.23
N ARG A 3 -17.55 -11.04 -18.45
CA ARG A 3 -17.33 -12.50 -18.41
C ARG A 3 -17.61 -13.01 -16.99
N PRO A 4 -18.42 -14.07 -16.81
CA PRO A 4 -18.52 -14.71 -15.52
C PRO A 4 -17.30 -15.62 -15.33
N GLN A 5 -16.26 -15.12 -14.67
CA GLN A 5 -15.22 -15.97 -14.11
C GLN A 5 -15.77 -16.61 -12.82
N ARG A 6 -16.66 -17.61 -12.94
CA ARG A 6 -16.88 -18.55 -11.83
C ARG A 6 -15.76 -19.58 -11.85
N GLY A 7 -14.57 -19.14 -11.44
CA GLY A 7 -13.46 -20.03 -11.12
C GLY A 7 -13.86 -20.95 -9.97
N ARG A 8 -13.39 -22.20 -10.02
CA ARG A 8 -13.52 -23.19 -8.95
C ARG A 8 -13.11 -22.54 -7.61
N VAL A 9 -14.05 -22.42 -6.67
CA VAL A 9 -13.75 -21.89 -5.33
C VAL A 9 -12.68 -22.81 -4.72
N GLN A 10 -11.57 -22.23 -4.28
CA GLN A 10 -10.50 -23.01 -3.69
C GLN A 10 -10.99 -23.67 -2.39
N PRO A 11 -10.58 -24.92 -2.08
CA PRO A 11 -11.04 -25.64 -0.89
C PRO A 11 -10.86 -24.86 0.41
N LEU A 12 -9.78 -24.08 0.52
CA LEU A 12 -9.51 -23.20 1.65
C LEU A 12 -10.63 -22.17 1.86
N VAL A 13 -11.01 -21.46 0.79
CA VAL A 13 -12.03 -20.41 0.87
C VAL A 13 -13.38 -21.05 1.19
N ALA A 14 -13.72 -22.16 0.54
CA ALA A 14 -14.97 -22.85 0.81
C ALA A 14 -15.10 -23.37 2.27
N ALA A 15 -13.99 -23.75 2.90
CA ALA A 15 -13.97 -24.29 4.25
C ALA A 15 -13.88 -23.22 5.35
N THR A 16 -13.45 -21.99 5.03
CA THR A 16 -13.15 -20.93 6.02
C THR A 16 -13.94 -19.64 5.84
N ASP A 17 -14.80 -19.58 4.82
CA ASP A 17 -15.70 -18.44 4.60
C ASP A 17 -16.87 -18.47 5.60
N ILE A 18 -16.81 -17.61 6.61
CA ILE A 18 -17.82 -17.48 7.66
C ILE A 18 -18.45 -16.07 7.65
N PRO A 19 -19.71 -15.91 8.08
CA PRO A 19 -20.40 -14.60 8.05
C PRO A 19 -19.65 -13.48 8.80
N GLU A 20 -18.95 -13.83 9.87
CA GLU A 20 -18.20 -12.90 10.70
C GLU A 20 -16.88 -12.45 10.06
N ALA A 21 -16.32 -13.26 9.14
CA ALA A 21 -15.04 -13.02 8.47
C ALA A 21 -15.09 -13.48 7.00
N PRO A 22 -15.82 -12.76 6.14
CA PRO A 22 -16.07 -13.20 4.77
C PRO A 22 -14.83 -13.03 3.88
N TRP A 23 -14.57 -14.02 3.04
CA TRP A 23 -13.58 -13.91 1.97
C TRP A 23 -14.12 -13.06 0.81
N ARG A 24 -13.30 -12.11 0.33
CA ARG A 24 -13.68 -11.22 -0.78
C ARG A 24 -12.69 -11.34 -1.93
N ALA A 25 -13.20 -11.76 -3.08
CA ALA A 25 -12.42 -11.85 -4.30
C ALA A 25 -12.22 -10.47 -4.94
N VAL A 26 -10.99 -10.18 -5.39
CA VAL A 26 -10.65 -8.93 -6.07
C VAL A 26 -9.96 -9.27 -7.38
N GLU A 27 -10.42 -8.64 -8.47
CA GLU A 27 -9.81 -8.75 -9.79
C GLU A 27 -8.45 -8.03 -9.80
N ALA A 28 -7.39 -8.77 -10.15
CA ALA A 28 -5.99 -8.37 -9.95
C ALA A 28 -5.16 -8.23 -11.24
N GLU A 29 -5.77 -8.41 -12.42
CA GLU A 29 -5.08 -8.21 -13.71
C GLU A 29 -4.43 -6.81 -13.85
N VAL A 30 -5.03 -5.78 -13.23
CA VAL A 30 -4.45 -4.43 -13.18
C VAL A 30 -4.10 -4.09 -11.73
N THR A 31 -2.84 -4.27 -11.37
CA THR A 31 -2.33 -4.12 -10.00
C THR A 31 -2.67 -2.77 -9.36
N LYS A 32 -2.57 -1.68 -10.12
CA LYS A 32 -2.91 -0.33 -9.63
C LYS A 32 -4.38 -0.23 -9.20
N ARG A 33 -5.29 -0.78 -10.01
CA ARG A 33 -6.74 -0.77 -9.74
C ARG A 33 -7.08 -1.72 -8.59
N ALA A 34 -6.46 -2.91 -8.56
CA ALA A 34 -6.66 -3.88 -7.49
C ALA A 34 -6.30 -3.29 -6.12
N ARG A 35 -5.15 -2.61 -6.01
CA ARG A 35 -4.72 -1.95 -4.77
C ARG A 35 -5.71 -0.89 -4.29
N LEU A 36 -6.14 -0.01 -5.19
CA LEU A 36 -7.13 1.03 -4.85
C LEU A 36 -8.46 0.42 -4.40
N ASN A 37 -8.92 -0.62 -5.07
CA ASN A 37 -10.15 -1.32 -4.70
C ASN A 37 -10.06 -1.97 -3.31
N VAL A 38 -8.94 -2.63 -3.00
CA VAL A 38 -8.71 -3.23 -1.66
C VAL A 38 -8.68 -2.16 -0.58
N ILE A 39 -7.90 -1.08 -0.78
CA ILE A 39 -7.79 0.02 0.18
C ILE A 39 -9.17 0.64 0.44
N ASN A 40 -9.90 1.00 -0.62
CA ASN A 40 -11.23 1.58 -0.48
C ASN A 40 -12.18 0.63 0.25
N HIS A 41 -12.17 -0.66 -0.11
CA HIS A 41 -13.02 -1.64 0.51
C HIS A 41 -12.75 -1.77 2.02
N LEU A 42 -11.49 -1.83 2.44
CA LEU A 42 -11.12 -1.87 3.86
C LEU A 42 -11.56 -0.62 4.61
N LEU A 43 -11.31 0.56 4.04
CA LEU A 43 -11.70 1.84 4.64
C LEU A 43 -13.21 1.97 4.84
N THR A 44 -14.04 1.42 3.94
CA THR A 44 -15.50 1.45 4.11
C THR A 44 -16.05 0.55 5.21
N GLN A 45 -15.27 -0.42 5.71
CA GLN A 45 -15.74 -1.34 6.75
C GLN A 45 -15.64 -0.75 8.16
N VAL A 46 -14.81 0.28 8.35
CA VAL A 46 -14.57 0.89 9.66
C VAL A 46 -14.98 2.36 9.58
N PRO A 47 -15.77 2.87 10.54
CA PRO A 47 -16.01 4.30 10.61
C PRO A 47 -14.69 4.99 10.97
N TYR A 48 -14.09 5.68 10.00
CA TYR A 48 -12.89 6.49 10.19
C TYR A 48 -13.22 7.94 9.90
N GLU A 49 -12.49 8.83 10.58
CA GLU A 49 -12.51 10.26 10.32
C GLU A 49 -11.12 10.70 9.86
N ASP A 50 -11.08 11.77 9.06
CA ASP A 50 -9.81 12.37 8.69
C ASP A 50 -9.26 13.13 9.89
N LEU A 51 -8.22 12.56 10.50
CA LEU A 51 -7.48 13.15 11.61
C LEU A 51 -6.26 13.93 11.13
N THR A 52 -6.12 14.21 9.83
CA THR A 52 -4.99 14.99 9.31
C THR A 52 -4.95 16.34 10.02
N PRO A 53 -3.94 16.58 10.89
CA PRO A 53 -3.85 17.83 11.61
C PRO A 53 -3.52 18.95 10.63
N GLU A 54 -3.85 20.19 11.00
CA GLU A 54 -3.42 21.35 10.23
C GLU A 54 -1.89 21.36 10.09
N PRO A 55 -1.36 21.77 8.91
CA PRO A 55 0.08 21.82 8.71
C PRO A 55 0.74 22.66 9.82
N PRO A 56 1.75 22.13 10.52
CA PRO A 56 2.43 22.90 11.56
C PRO A 56 3.13 24.09 10.90
N VAL A 57 3.10 25.24 11.58
CA VAL A 57 3.92 26.40 11.18
C VAL A 57 5.38 26.05 11.45
N LEU A 58 6.09 25.65 10.40
CA LEU A 58 7.51 25.39 10.49
C LEU A 58 8.27 26.71 10.60
N PRO A 59 9.27 26.82 11.49
CA PRO A 59 10.15 27.99 11.50
C PRO A 59 10.93 28.07 10.18
N PRO A 60 11.43 29.26 9.81
CA PRO A 60 12.31 29.39 8.66
C PRO A 60 13.51 28.45 8.79
N ARG A 61 13.93 27.88 7.65
CA ARG A 61 15.09 26.98 7.59
C ARG A 61 16.30 27.69 8.24
N PRO A 62 17.00 27.05 9.20
CA PRO A 62 18.21 27.61 9.76
C PRO A 62 19.26 27.84 8.66
N PRO A 63 20.18 28.81 8.81
CA PRO A 63 21.26 29.02 7.86
C PRO A 63 22.05 27.71 7.68
N VAL A 64 22.40 27.40 6.43
CA VAL A 64 23.22 26.22 6.12
C VAL A 64 24.52 26.36 6.90
N ARG A 65 24.78 25.38 7.77
CA ARG A 65 26.06 25.21 8.44
C ARG A 65 26.86 24.19 7.64
N ASP A 66 28.14 24.48 7.41
CA ASP A 66 29.07 23.56 6.73
C ASP A 66 29.50 22.37 7.62
N ASP A 67 28.86 22.19 8.79
CA ASP A 67 29.14 21.11 9.74
C ASP A 67 28.50 19.78 9.33
N HIS A 68 27.49 19.79 8.46
CA HIS A 68 26.88 18.59 7.91
C HIS A 68 27.58 18.16 6.61
N VAL A 69 28.58 17.29 6.73
CA VAL A 69 29.20 16.61 5.59
C VAL A 69 28.46 15.29 5.35
N ARG A 70 27.77 15.17 4.21
CA ARG A 70 27.20 13.91 3.76
C ARG A 70 28.32 12.87 3.65
N PRO A 71 28.19 11.67 4.25
CA PRO A 71 29.14 10.60 4.02
C PRO A 71 29.31 10.34 2.51
N PRO A 72 30.54 10.04 2.04
CA PRO A 72 30.78 9.71 0.64
C PRO A 72 29.84 8.59 0.18
N THR A 73 29.29 8.71 -1.03
CA THR A 73 28.27 7.76 -1.53
C THR A 73 28.81 6.31 -1.60
N GLY A 74 30.14 6.15 -1.70
CA GLY A 74 30.80 4.84 -1.71
C GLY A 74 30.94 4.15 -0.33
N SER A 75 30.51 4.76 0.78
CA SER A 75 30.52 4.13 2.10
C SER A 75 29.23 3.35 2.42
N GLN A 76 28.32 3.23 1.45
CA GLN A 76 27.03 2.57 1.63
C GLN A 76 27.00 1.27 0.84
N ASP A 77 26.64 0.17 1.51
CA ASP A 77 26.37 -1.10 0.84
C ASP A 77 25.01 -1.00 0.12
N VAL A 78 25.05 -0.84 -1.20
CA VAL A 78 23.83 -0.72 -2.02
C VAL A 78 23.29 -2.13 -2.31
N VAL A 79 21.99 -2.31 -2.08
CA VAL A 79 21.29 -3.56 -2.42
C VAL A 79 21.34 -3.76 -3.94
N PRO A 80 21.76 -4.94 -4.44
CA PRO A 80 21.80 -5.20 -5.87
C PRO A 80 20.42 -5.06 -6.51
N ASP A 81 20.35 -4.34 -7.64
CA ASP A 81 19.16 -4.33 -8.47
C ASP A 81 19.12 -5.65 -9.27
N VAL A 82 18.12 -6.48 -8.97
CA VAL A 82 17.94 -7.81 -9.55
C VAL A 82 16.78 -7.86 -10.55
N VAL A 83 16.13 -6.72 -10.83
CA VAL A 83 14.94 -6.67 -11.68
C VAL A 83 15.35 -6.38 -13.13
N PRO A 84 15.03 -7.26 -14.10
CA PRO A 84 15.20 -6.95 -15.53
C PRO A 84 14.21 -5.85 -15.96
N GLY A 85 14.71 -4.88 -16.73
CA GLY A 85 13.92 -3.80 -17.34
C GLY A 85 13.04 -4.25 -18.50
#